data_AF-A0AAN5CY30-F1
#
_entry.id   AF-A0AAN5CY30-F1
#
_cell.length_a   1.000
_cell.length_b   1.000
_cell.length_c   1.000
_cell.angle_alpha   90.00
_cell.angle_beta   90.00
_cell.angle_gamma   90.00
#
_symmetry.space_group_name_H-M   'P 1'
#
loop_
_entity.id
_entity.type
_entity.pdbx_description
1 polymer ?
#
loop_
_entity_poly.entity_id
_entity_poly.type
_entity_poly.pdbx_seq_one_letter_code
_entity_poly.pdbx_strand_id
1 'polypeptide(L)'
;MFELNHDAIMQTCSLISPSGTERTLTEVKGPVGWCSLQTAILLAYLPHIPQLISFFTVTKPREFMEPFISSVYGPGHTDEYAVVGFLDVSEPQSACTLNYFLVFASILYTYIFFTRRTVLRTLAACAENMSWKTREMHQSLIKVLSVHSLLPTCTMLGFLAMFLQMADIYHSVECERSIYTIATFPSVVNPLLTLY
;
A
#
# COMPACT_ATOMS: atom_id res chain seq x y z
N MET A 1 14.29 -6.68 -8.49
CA MET A 1 13.04 -5.87 -8.48
C MET A 1 11.89 -6.55 -9.23
N PHE A 2 12.13 -7.26 -10.35
CA PHE A 2 11.10 -8.05 -11.04
C PHE A 2 10.63 -9.30 -10.27
N GLU A 3 11.50 -9.94 -9.48
CA GLU A 3 11.13 -11.12 -8.68
C GLU A 3 10.19 -10.80 -7.50
N LEU A 4 10.35 -9.62 -6.90
CA LEU A 4 9.45 -9.12 -5.83
C LEU A 4 8.00 -8.92 -6.30
N ASN A 5 7.79 -8.68 -7.60
CA ASN A 5 6.45 -8.50 -8.16
C ASN A 5 5.78 -9.87 -8.45
N HIS A 6 6.58 -10.89 -8.77
CA HIS A 6 6.07 -12.24 -8.99
C HIS A 6 5.61 -12.91 -7.68
N ASP A 7 6.35 -12.70 -6.60
CA ASP A 7 5.97 -13.22 -5.27
C ASP A 7 4.76 -12.49 -4.68
N ALA A 8 4.62 -11.19 -4.94
CA ALA A 8 3.41 -10.43 -4.58
C ALA A 8 2.17 -10.94 -5.34
N ILE A 9 2.30 -11.28 -6.63
CA ILE A 9 1.20 -11.83 -7.44
C ILE A 9 0.84 -13.25 -6.99
N MET A 10 1.83 -14.10 -6.67
CA MET A 10 1.60 -15.45 -6.14
C MET A 10 0.95 -15.43 -4.75
N GLN A 11 1.34 -14.50 -3.87
CA GLN A 11 0.65 -14.30 -2.58
C GLN A 11 -0.80 -13.83 -2.76
N THR A 12 -1.05 -12.94 -3.73
CA THR A 12 -2.42 -12.48 -4.05
C THR A 12 -3.28 -13.61 -4.60
N CYS A 13 -2.74 -14.51 -5.42
CA CYS A 13 -3.43 -15.70 -5.91
C CYS A 13 -3.67 -16.76 -4.83
N SER A 14 -2.77 -16.88 -3.84
CA SER A 14 -2.95 -17.80 -2.70
C SER A 14 -4.03 -17.35 -1.72
N LEU A 15 -4.28 -16.04 -1.60
CA LEU A 15 -5.40 -15.45 -0.84
C LEU A 15 -6.77 -15.68 -1.50
N ILE A 16 -6.80 -16.06 -2.78
CA ILE A 16 -8.04 -16.36 -3.53
C ILE A 16 -8.47 -17.83 -3.34
N SER A 17 -7.74 -18.63 -2.55
CA SER A 17 -8.16 -19.98 -2.16
C SER A 17 -8.59 -20.03 -0.68
N PRO A 18 -9.85 -19.70 -0.33
CA PRO A 18 -10.35 -19.95 1.01
C PRO A 18 -10.96 -21.35 1.09
N SER A 19 -10.14 -22.33 1.47
CA SER A 19 -10.65 -23.58 2.01
C SER A 19 -11.24 -23.33 3.41
N GLY A 20 -12.58 -23.27 3.50
CA GLY A 20 -13.31 -23.77 4.68
C GLY A 20 -14.12 -22.77 5.51
N THR A 21 -13.80 -21.47 5.53
CA THR A 21 -14.38 -20.54 6.54
C THR A 21 -15.47 -19.59 6.00
N GLU A 22 -15.85 -19.69 4.73
CA GLU A 22 -16.82 -18.76 4.10
C GLU A 22 -18.28 -19.27 4.06
N ARG A 23 -18.56 -20.49 4.53
CA ARG A 23 -19.93 -21.05 4.50
C ARG A 23 -20.93 -20.34 5.42
N THR A 24 -20.49 -19.54 6.38
CA THR A 24 -21.38 -18.87 7.35
C THR A 24 -21.69 -17.41 7.01
N LEU A 25 -21.02 -16.80 6.03
CA LEU A 25 -21.29 -15.40 5.63
C LEU A 25 -22.31 -15.28 4.48
N THR A 26 -22.59 -16.38 3.77
CA THR A 26 -23.55 -16.43 2.65
C THR A 26 -25.01 -16.62 3.06
N GLU A 27 -25.33 -16.89 4.33
CA GLU A 27 -26.72 -17.09 4.77
C GLU A 27 -27.48 -15.78 5.06
N VAL A 28 -26.80 -14.66 5.32
CA VAL A 28 -27.47 -13.44 5.84
C VAL A 28 -27.65 -12.33 4.79
N LYS A 29 -26.93 -12.38 3.67
CA LYS A 29 -27.14 -11.50 2.51
C LYS A 29 -27.24 -12.39 1.28
N GLY A 30 -28.37 -12.33 0.58
CA GLY A 30 -28.61 -13.10 -0.65
C GLY A 30 -27.43 -12.99 -1.63
N PRO A 31 -27.29 -13.94 -2.57
CA PRO A 31 -26.07 -14.20 -3.33
C PRO A 31 -25.65 -12.94 -4.06
N VAL A 32 -24.81 -12.13 -3.43
CA VAL A 32 -24.03 -11.11 -4.11
C VAL A 32 -23.11 -11.95 -4.97
N GLY A 33 -23.52 -12.12 -6.24
CA GLY A 33 -22.92 -13.11 -7.12
C GLY A 33 -21.41 -12.92 -7.10
N TRP A 34 -20.68 -14.00 -6.94
CA TRP A 34 -19.21 -14.00 -6.92
C TRP A 34 -18.62 -13.17 -8.08
N CYS A 35 -19.26 -13.23 -9.25
CA CYS A 35 -18.95 -12.40 -10.41
C CYS A 35 -19.09 -10.89 -10.15
N SER A 36 -20.10 -10.44 -9.39
CA SER A 36 -20.32 -9.03 -9.08
C SER A 36 -19.20 -8.46 -8.22
N LEU A 37 -18.74 -9.20 -7.20
CA LEU A 37 -17.61 -8.78 -6.36
C LEU A 37 -16.31 -8.72 -7.15
N GLN A 38 -16.01 -9.76 -7.94
CA GLN A 38 -14.82 -9.78 -8.79
C GLN A 38 -14.83 -8.65 -9.82
N THR A 39 -15.99 -8.38 -10.43
CA THR A 39 -16.15 -7.26 -11.37
C THR A 39 -15.93 -5.92 -10.68
N ALA A 40 -16.44 -5.73 -9.46
CA ALA A 40 -16.23 -4.50 -8.69
C ALA A 40 -14.74 -4.28 -8.36
N ILE A 41 -14.02 -5.35 -7.99
CA ILE A 41 -12.57 -5.27 -7.74
C ILE A 41 -11.83 -4.90 -9.02
N LEU A 42 -12.10 -5.58 -10.14
CA LEU A 42 -11.45 -5.28 -11.43
C LEU A 42 -11.72 -3.84 -11.90
N LEU A 43 -12.96 -3.36 -11.74
CA LEU A 43 -13.33 -1.98 -12.04
C LEU A 43 -12.60 -0.97 -11.14
N ALA A 44 -12.39 -1.30 -9.87
CA ALA A 44 -11.62 -0.45 -8.95
C ALA A 44 -10.13 -0.37 -9.34
N TYR A 45 -9.57 -1.41 -9.97
CA TYR A 45 -8.20 -1.43 -10.47
C TYR A 45 -8.00 -0.72 -11.82
N LEU A 46 -9.06 -0.63 -12.63
CA LEU A 46 -9.03 -0.02 -13.95
C LEU A 46 -8.41 1.40 -13.99
N PRO A 47 -8.70 2.34 -13.06
CA PRO A 47 -8.06 3.66 -13.04
C PRO A 47 -6.55 3.63 -12.77
N HIS A 48 -5.98 2.51 -12.29
CA HIS A 48 -4.54 2.39 -12.05
C HIS A 48 -3.74 2.03 -13.30
N ILE A 49 -4.38 1.47 -14.34
CA ILE A 49 -3.66 1.07 -15.56
C ILE A 49 -3.08 2.28 -16.30
N PRO A 50 -3.83 3.38 -16.58
CA PRO A 50 -3.26 4.56 -17.23
C PRO A 50 -2.16 5.22 -16.39
N GLN A 51 -2.31 5.19 -15.06
CA GLN A 51 -1.31 5.69 -14.14
C GLN A 51 -0.02 4.86 -14.21
N LEU A 52 -0.12 3.54 -14.27
CA LEU A 52 1.03 2.64 -14.39
C LEU A 52 1.77 2.87 -15.71
N ILE A 53 1.03 3.02 -16.81
CA ILE A 53 1.61 3.37 -18.12
C ILE A 53 2.33 4.71 -18.03
N SER A 54 1.67 5.73 -17.46
CA SER A 54 2.26 7.07 -17.27
C SER A 54 3.54 7.00 -16.45
N PHE A 55 3.53 6.25 -15.35
CA PHE A 55 4.71 6.03 -14.51
C PHE A 55 5.89 5.45 -15.30
N PHE A 56 5.66 4.40 -16.11
CA PHE A 56 6.71 3.82 -16.94
C PHE A 56 7.21 4.76 -18.04
N THR A 57 6.35 5.62 -18.59
CA THR A 57 6.76 6.59 -19.63
C THR A 57 7.60 7.74 -19.08
N VAL A 58 7.36 8.15 -17.84
CA VAL A 58 8.05 9.30 -17.21
C VAL A 58 9.37 8.86 -16.58
N THR A 59 9.42 7.64 -16.05
CA THR A 59 10.60 7.05 -15.42
C THR A 59 11.78 6.98 -16.42
N LYS A 60 12.92 7.56 -16.07
CA LYS A 60 14.11 7.62 -16.93
C LYS A 60 15.07 6.45 -16.67
N PRO A 61 15.70 5.88 -17.71
CA PRO A 61 16.64 4.77 -17.55
C PRO A 61 17.95 5.23 -16.88
N ARG A 62 18.75 4.25 -16.42
CA ARG A 62 20.01 4.44 -15.67
C ARG A 62 20.95 5.46 -16.30
N GLU A 63 21.08 5.45 -17.62
CA GLU A 63 22.02 6.30 -18.38
C GLU A 63 21.88 7.80 -18.05
N PHE A 64 20.66 8.26 -17.75
CA PHE A 64 20.43 9.66 -17.39
C PHE A 64 20.54 9.93 -15.89
N MET A 65 20.31 8.92 -15.05
CA MET A 65 20.33 9.04 -13.59
C MET A 65 21.75 8.95 -13.01
N GLU A 66 22.63 8.17 -13.64
CA GLU A 66 24.01 7.95 -13.22
C GLU A 66 24.86 9.23 -13.06
N PRO A 67 24.86 10.19 -14.01
CA PRO A 67 25.59 11.44 -13.80
C PRO A 67 25.02 12.27 -12.64
N PHE A 68 23.71 12.21 -12.40
CA PHE A 68 23.08 12.91 -11.29
C PHE A 68 23.46 12.26 -9.95
N ILE A 69 23.33 10.94 -9.82
CA ILE A 69 23.67 10.23 -8.57
C ILE A 69 25.16 10.36 -8.26
N SER A 70 26.03 10.21 -9.26
CA SER A 70 27.47 10.37 -9.04
C SER A 70 27.86 11.79 -8.60
N SER A 71 27.08 12.81 -8.99
CA SER A 71 27.27 14.19 -8.52
C SER A 71 26.88 14.39 -7.04
N VAL A 72 25.87 13.66 -6.56
CA VAL A 72 25.34 13.80 -5.18
C VAL A 72 26.06 12.87 -4.20
N TYR A 73 26.32 11.63 -4.61
CA TYR A 73 26.82 10.54 -3.75
C TYR A 73 28.28 10.14 -4.04
N GLY A 74 28.88 10.66 -5.12
CA GLY A 74 30.23 10.32 -5.56
C GLY A 74 30.28 9.14 -6.55
N PRO A 75 31.42 8.98 -7.26
CA PRO A 75 31.57 7.94 -8.30
C PRO A 75 31.54 6.52 -7.71
N GLY A 76 31.03 5.55 -8.48
CA GLY A 76 31.03 4.11 -8.13
C GLY A 76 29.87 3.60 -7.27
N HIS A 77 28.93 4.46 -6.86
CA HIS A 77 27.78 4.05 -6.04
C HIS A 77 26.62 3.42 -6.85
N THR A 78 26.67 3.46 -8.18
CA THR A 78 25.58 3.04 -9.08
C THR A 78 25.75 1.65 -9.67
N ASP A 79 26.91 1.01 -9.50
CA ASP A 79 27.25 -0.22 -10.22
C ASP A 79 26.46 -1.45 -9.77
N GLU A 80 26.07 -1.51 -8.49
CA GLU A 80 25.35 -2.66 -7.92
C GLU A 80 23.82 -2.52 -7.94
N TYR A 81 23.28 -1.34 -8.27
CA TYR A 81 21.85 -1.05 -8.10
C TYR A 81 21.15 -0.74 -9.43
N ALA A 82 19.93 -1.27 -9.57
CA ALA A 82 19.03 -0.86 -10.65
C ALA A 82 18.49 0.54 -10.36
N VAL A 83 19.16 1.55 -10.90
CA VAL A 83 18.77 2.96 -10.75
C VAL A 83 17.73 3.31 -11.80
N VAL A 84 16.52 3.63 -11.33
CA VAL A 84 15.44 4.13 -12.17
C VAL A 84 14.64 5.16 -11.37
N GLY A 85 14.28 6.29 -11.98
CA GLY A 85 13.60 7.35 -11.25
C GLY A 85 13.19 8.56 -12.07
N PHE A 86 12.84 9.63 -11.36
CA PHE A 86 12.49 10.93 -11.90
C PHE A 86 13.69 11.87 -11.80
N LEU A 87 14.09 12.49 -12.92
CA LEU A 87 15.16 13.49 -12.93
C LEU A 87 14.69 14.84 -12.41
N ASP A 88 13.46 15.22 -12.79
CA ASP A 88 12.83 16.45 -12.37
C ASP A 88 11.39 16.17 -11.97
N VAL A 89 11.07 16.50 -10.72
CA VAL A 89 9.73 16.38 -10.15
C VAL A 89 8.84 17.56 -10.55
N SER A 90 9.45 18.66 -10.97
CA SER A 90 8.75 19.85 -11.47
C SER A 90 8.16 19.64 -12.87
N GLU A 91 8.62 18.62 -13.59
CA GLU A 91 8.05 18.25 -14.88
C GLU A 91 6.57 17.87 -14.69
N PRO A 92 5.63 18.47 -15.45
CA PRO A 92 4.20 18.33 -15.18
C PRO A 92 3.72 16.87 -15.22
N GLN A 93 4.39 16.01 -15.98
CA GLN A 93 4.08 14.58 -16.04
C GLN A 93 4.53 13.82 -14.78
N SER A 94 5.74 14.11 -14.27
CA SER A 94 6.24 13.59 -12.99
C SER A 94 5.38 14.07 -11.82
N ALA A 95 5.06 15.36 -11.80
CA ALA A 95 4.20 15.95 -10.78
C ALA A 95 2.80 15.31 -10.79
N CYS A 96 2.21 15.10 -11.97
CA CYS A 96 0.90 14.48 -12.10
C CYS A 96 0.90 13.03 -11.59
N THR A 97 1.91 12.24 -11.97
CA THR A 97 2.02 10.84 -11.52
C THR A 97 2.22 10.74 -10.00
N LEU A 98 3.11 11.55 -9.42
CA LEU A 98 3.31 11.60 -7.96
C LEU A 98 2.07 12.09 -7.22
N ASN A 99 1.41 13.13 -7.72
CA ASN A 99 0.20 13.67 -7.11
C ASN A 99 -0.96 12.66 -7.15
N TYR A 100 -1.09 11.88 -8.23
CA TYR A 100 -2.08 10.81 -8.28
C TYR A 100 -1.89 9.80 -7.14
N PHE A 101 -0.65 9.36 -6.89
CA PHE A 101 -0.37 8.44 -5.77
C PHE A 101 -0.75 9.05 -4.43
N LEU A 102 -0.42 10.32 -4.22
CA LEU A 102 -0.75 11.05 -2.99
C LEU A 102 -2.27 11.16 -2.77
N VAL A 103 -3.00 11.63 -3.78
CA VAL A 103 -4.45 11.84 -3.72
C VAL A 103 -5.18 10.51 -3.56
N PHE A 104 -4.83 9.51 -4.37
CA PHE A 104 -5.45 8.20 -4.30
C PHE A 104 -5.20 7.51 -2.95
N ALA A 105 -3.95 7.50 -2.47
CA ALA A 105 -3.61 6.95 -1.16
C ALA A 105 -4.39 7.66 -0.05
N SER A 106 -4.50 8.99 -0.11
CA SER A 106 -5.25 9.79 0.87
C SER A 106 -6.74 9.42 0.91
N ILE A 107 -7.38 9.26 -0.25
CA ILE A 107 -8.80 8.84 -0.34
C ILE A 107 -8.97 7.43 0.22
N LEU A 108 -8.13 6.49 -0.21
CA LEU A 108 -8.19 5.10 0.21
C LEU A 108 -8.00 4.96 1.73
N TYR A 109 -7.01 5.66 2.29
CA TYR A 109 -6.73 5.62 3.73
C TYR A 109 -7.84 6.27 4.55
N THR A 110 -8.43 7.35 4.06
CA THR A 110 -9.61 7.97 4.68
C THR A 110 -10.77 6.97 4.71
N TYR A 111 -11.03 6.28 3.59
CA TYR A 111 -12.06 5.25 3.51
C TYR A 111 -11.82 4.07 4.47
N ILE A 112 -10.58 3.54 4.52
CA ILE A 112 -10.19 2.47 5.45
C ILE A 112 -10.41 2.90 6.89
N PHE A 113 -10.02 4.13 7.24
CA PHE A 113 -10.18 4.67 8.58
C PHE A 113 -11.65 4.79 9.01
N PHE A 114 -12.52 5.28 8.14
CA PHE A 114 -13.96 5.35 8.40
C PHE A 114 -14.60 3.96 8.51
N THR A 115 -14.29 3.07 7.57
CA THR A 115 -14.79 1.69 7.58
C THR A 115 -14.41 0.99 8.89
N ARG A 116 -13.17 1.16 9.36
CA ARG A 116 -12.72 0.65 10.66
C ARG A 116 -13.56 1.19 11.81
N ARG A 117 -13.79 2.50 11.88
CA ARG A 117 -14.60 3.11 12.94
C ARG A 117 -16.01 2.53 12.96
N THR A 118 -16.60 2.33 11.78
CA THR A 118 -17.92 1.70 11.65
C THR A 118 -17.89 0.25 12.13
N VAL A 119 -16.93 -0.56 11.68
CA VAL A 119 -16.78 -1.96 12.11
C VAL A 119 -16.62 -2.07 13.62
N LEU A 120 -15.76 -1.25 14.24
CA LEU A 120 -15.55 -1.27 15.69
C LEU A 120 -16.80 -0.87 16.47
N ARG A 121 -17.57 0.12 15.98
CA ARG A 121 -18.83 0.54 16.61
C ARG A 121 -19.89 -0.57 16.53
N THR A 122 -20.04 -1.18 15.35
CA THR A 122 -20.96 -2.30 15.17
C THR A 122 -20.55 -3.48 16.06
N LEU A 123 -19.25 -3.75 16.18
CA LEU A 123 -18.75 -4.80 17.06
C LEU A 123 -19.06 -4.54 18.52
N ALA A 124 -18.85 -3.30 18.99
CA ALA A 124 -19.14 -2.91 20.36
C ALA A 124 -20.63 -3.05 20.68
N ALA A 125 -21.52 -2.66 19.76
CA ALA A 125 -22.96 -2.77 19.92
C ALA A 125 -23.44 -4.24 20.00
N CYS A 126 -22.76 -5.16 19.31
CA CYS A 126 -23.12 -6.58 19.32
C CYS A 126 -22.39 -7.41 20.39
N ALA A 127 -21.44 -6.82 21.13
CA ALA A 127 -20.56 -7.54 22.06
C ALA A 127 -21.32 -8.22 23.21
N GLU A 128 -22.44 -7.64 23.67
CA GLU A 128 -23.25 -8.19 24.76
C GLU A 128 -24.03 -9.45 24.35
N ASN A 129 -24.28 -9.64 23.05
CA ASN A 129 -25.08 -10.74 22.51
C ASN A 129 -24.21 -11.87 21.91
N MET A 130 -22.88 -11.81 22.03
CA MET A 130 -21.97 -12.77 21.41
C MET A 130 -21.60 -13.93 22.35
N SER A 131 -21.53 -15.14 21.78
CA SER A 131 -20.98 -16.31 22.47
C SER A 131 -19.50 -16.10 22.84
N TRP A 132 -19.02 -16.76 23.89
CA TRP A 132 -17.62 -16.69 24.32
C TRP A 132 -16.63 -16.97 23.18
N LYS A 133 -16.89 -18.02 22.38
CA LYS A 133 -16.03 -18.42 21.26
C LYS A 133 -16.00 -17.37 20.14
N THR A 134 -17.16 -16.77 19.83
CA THR A 134 -17.25 -15.67 18.85
C THR A 134 -16.50 -14.44 19.36
N ARG A 135 -16.56 -14.17 20.67
CA ARG A 135 -15.90 -13.03 21.29
C ARG A 135 -14.37 -13.10 21.21
N GLU A 136 -13.77 -14.27 21.42
CA GLU A 136 -12.32 -14.45 21.26
C GLU A 136 -11.87 -14.23 19.82
N MET A 137 -12.56 -14.84 18.85
CA MET A 137 -12.27 -14.63 17.43
C MET A 137 -12.38 -13.15 17.04
N HIS A 138 -13.40 -12.46 17.57
CA HIS A 138 -13.59 -11.02 17.36
C HIS A 138 -12.44 -10.18 17.95
N GLN A 139 -11.96 -10.52 19.15
CA GLN A 139 -10.81 -9.81 19.74
C GLN A 139 -9.54 -9.98 18.90
N SER A 140 -9.30 -11.16 18.32
CA SER A 140 -8.17 -11.35 17.40
C SER A 140 -8.31 -10.49 16.14
N LEU A 141 -9.48 -10.49 15.50
CA LEU A 141 -9.76 -9.66 14.33
C LEU A 141 -9.56 -8.16 14.62
N ILE A 142 -10.01 -7.67 15.77
CA ILE A 142 -9.80 -6.26 16.16
C ILE A 142 -8.31 -5.93 16.30
N LYS A 143 -7.50 -6.84 16.87
CA LYS A 143 -6.05 -6.65 16.99
C LYS A 143 -5.42 -6.53 15.60
N VAL A 144 -5.71 -7.48 14.71
CA VAL A 144 -5.19 -7.48 13.33
C VAL A 144 -5.62 -6.21 12.58
N LEU A 145 -6.90 -5.83 12.63
CA LEU A 145 -7.38 -4.58 12.03
C LEU A 145 -6.69 -3.34 12.62
N SER A 146 -6.35 -3.35 13.90
CA SER A 146 -5.69 -2.23 14.55
C SER A 146 -4.25 -2.09 14.06
N VAL A 147 -3.52 -3.19 13.88
CA VAL A 147 -2.18 -3.14 13.26
C VAL A 147 -2.27 -2.73 11.80
N HIS A 148 -3.20 -3.30 11.02
CA HIS A 148 -3.41 -2.90 9.63
C HIS A 148 -3.77 -1.42 9.48
N SER A 149 -4.43 -0.81 10.48
CA SER A 149 -4.73 0.63 10.45
C SER A 149 -3.53 1.53 10.72
N LEU A 150 -2.48 0.99 11.36
CA LEU A 150 -1.23 1.70 11.62
C LEU A 150 -0.35 1.75 10.36
N LEU A 151 -0.43 0.74 9.49
CA LEU A 151 0.39 0.65 8.28
C LEU A 151 0.19 1.85 7.33
N PRO A 152 -1.05 2.26 7.00
CA PRO A 152 -1.31 3.50 6.27
C PRO A 152 -0.76 4.77 6.90
N THR A 153 -0.72 4.84 8.23
CA THR A 153 -0.24 6.05 8.92
C THR A 153 1.27 6.15 8.80
N CYS A 154 1.98 5.02 8.86
CA CYS A 154 3.41 4.96 8.57
C CYS A 154 3.71 5.41 7.13
N THR A 155 2.98 4.89 6.14
CA THR A 155 3.21 5.27 4.73
C THR A 155 2.92 6.75 4.47
N MET A 156 1.89 7.33 5.09
CA MET A 156 1.60 8.76 4.99
C MET A 156 2.72 9.64 5.57
N LEU A 157 3.38 9.21 6.65
CA LEU A 157 4.56 9.90 7.17
C LEU A 157 5.73 9.85 6.17
N GLY A 158 5.93 8.72 5.50
CA GLY A 158 6.92 8.60 4.42
C GLY A 158 6.64 9.54 3.25
N PHE A 159 5.38 9.61 2.81
CA PHE A 159 4.96 10.56 1.75
C PHE A 159 5.14 12.02 2.16
N LEU A 160 4.83 12.36 3.41
CA LEU A 160 5.03 13.72 3.91
C LEU A 160 6.52 14.09 3.94
N ALA A 161 7.38 13.18 4.42
CA ALA A 161 8.82 13.38 4.42
C ALA A 161 9.37 13.53 2.98
N MET A 162 8.90 12.70 2.05
CA MET A 162 9.23 12.83 0.63
C MET A 162 8.79 14.19 0.08
N PHE A 163 7.58 14.64 0.40
CA PHE A 163 7.08 15.94 -0.05
C PHE A 163 7.92 17.10 0.50
N LEU A 164 8.31 17.05 1.78
CA LEU A 164 9.20 18.05 2.39
C LEU A 164 10.58 18.09 1.71
N GLN A 165 11.11 16.93 1.33
CA GLN A 165 12.37 16.83 0.60
C GLN A 165 12.24 17.39 -0.83
N MET A 166 11.11 17.14 -1.49
CA MET A 166 10.81 17.69 -2.84
C MET A 166 10.57 19.20 -2.83
N ALA A 167 10.05 19.74 -1.72
CA ALA A 167 9.86 21.18 -1.56
C ALA A 167 11.16 21.95 -1.22
N ASP A 168 12.31 21.27 -1.22
CA ASP A 168 13.63 21.79 -0.85
C ASP A 168 13.69 22.41 0.56
N ILE A 169 12.78 22.01 1.45
CA ILE A 169 12.74 22.51 2.84
C ILE A 169 13.79 21.80 3.69
N TYR A 170 13.99 20.49 3.47
CA TYR A 170 14.93 19.68 4.23
C TYR A 170 15.52 18.56 3.36
N HIS A 171 16.81 18.68 3.03
CA HIS A 171 17.55 17.67 2.27
C HIS A 171 18.63 17.03 3.15
N SER A 172 18.46 15.76 3.49
CA SER A 172 19.41 15.00 4.29
C SER A 172 19.37 13.53 3.88
N VAL A 173 20.54 12.92 3.72
CA VAL A 173 20.70 11.49 3.36
C VAL A 173 20.00 10.57 4.38
N GLU A 174 20.00 10.95 5.66
CA GLU A 174 19.32 10.17 6.70
C GLU A 174 17.79 10.23 6.57
N CYS A 175 17.26 11.36 6.09
CA CYS A 175 15.82 11.51 5.80
C CYS A 175 15.41 10.57 4.66
N GLU A 176 16.17 10.55 3.57
CA GLU A 176 15.93 9.68 2.42
C GLU A 176 15.94 8.20 2.82
N ARG A 177 16.96 7.77 3.57
CA ARG A 177 17.05 6.41 4.12
C ARG A 177 15.85 6.04 5.00
N SER A 178 15.39 7.00 5.82
CA SER A 178 14.23 6.77 6.69
C SER A 178 12.93 6.58 5.90
N ILE A 179 12.74 7.33 4.80
CA ILE A 179 11.57 7.19 3.92
C ILE A 179 11.50 5.78 3.33
N TYR A 180 12.63 5.29 2.80
CA TYR A 180 12.70 3.92 2.27
C TYR A 180 12.42 2.86 3.35
N THR A 181 12.99 3.04 4.53
CA THR A 181 12.77 2.13 5.66
C THR A 181 11.29 2.10 6.05
N ILE A 182 10.65 3.25 6.17
CA ILE A 182 9.21 3.37 6.48
C ILE A 182 8.36 2.72 5.38
N ALA A 183 8.71 2.92 4.11
CA ALA A 183 7.99 2.33 2.98
C ALA A 183 8.07 0.80 2.94
N THR A 184 9.17 0.20 3.42
CA THR A 184 9.32 -1.27 3.51
C THR A 184 8.56 -1.90 4.69
N PHE A 185 8.24 -1.11 5.72
CA PHE A 185 7.65 -1.62 6.96
C PHE A 185 6.31 -2.36 6.76
N PRO A 186 5.34 -1.88 5.95
CA PRO A 186 4.11 -2.61 5.68
C PRO A 186 4.34 -3.98 5.05
N SER A 187 5.32 -4.11 4.15
CA SER A 187 5.65 -5.37 3.48
C SER A 187 6.19 -6.42 4.45
N VAL A 188 6.89 -6.00 5.51
CA VAL A 188 7.39 -6.89 6.57
C VAL A 188 6.28 -7.27 7.55
N VAL A 189 5.39 -6.33 7.88
CA VAL A 189 4.32 -6.56 8.86
C VAL A 189 3.18 -7.40 8.28
N ASN A 190 2.87 -7.27 6.99
CA ASN A 190 1.79 -8.02 6.36
C ASN A 190 1.88 -9.54 6.54
N PRO A 191 3.01 -10.22 6.26
CA PRO A 191 3.14 -11.67 6.51
C PRO A 191 3.14 -12.03 8.00
N LEU A 192 3.65 -11.14 8.88
CA LEU A 192 3.57 -11.36 10.33
C LEU A 192 2.11 -11.35 10.80
N LEU A 193 1.27 -10.50 10.24
CA LEU A 193 -0.16 -10.46 10.57
C LEU A 193 -0.93 -11.68 10.08
N THR A 194 -0.56 -12.24 8.93
CA THR A 194 -1.19 -13.46 8.40
C THR A 194 -0.88 -14.71 9.23
N LEU A 195 0.23 -14.70 9.98
CA LEU A 195 0.62 -15.82 10.85
C LEU A 195 -0.11 -15.86 12.20
N TYR A 196 -0.80 -14.79 12.61
CA TYR A 196 -1.54 -14.65 13.87
C TYR A 196 -3.05 -14.78 13.70
#